data_AF-A0AAW1F4T6-F1
#
_entry.id   AF-A0AAW1F4T6-F1
#
_cell.length_a   1.000
_cell.length_b   1.000
_cell.length_c   1.000
_cell.angle_alpha   90.00
_cell.angle_beta   90.00
_cell.angle_gamma   90.00
#
_symmetry.space_group_name_H-M   'P 1'
#
loop_
_entity.id
_entity.type
_entity.pdbx_description
1 polymer ?
#
loop_
_entity_poly.entity_id
_entity_poly.type
_entity_poly.pdbx_seq_one_letter_code
_entity_poly.pdbx_strand_id
1 'polypeptide(L)'
;MWTATLPHLSSPNSSHELQQQHVDTVKSFRFLGSIRSQDLKWELNISSITKKAQQRMYFLRQLNKFNLPKTMMVNFYRAIIESILCSSITVWYAASTAKDKGRLQRIIRSAEKVIGCNLPSLQDLFTLRTLKRARRIVADPAHPGQKLLETLPSGRRLRSIRTKTSIRLSSWRKGFQPTTPREFGETWKYSRTTGDHPPH
;
A
#
# COMPACT_ATOMS: atom_id res chain seq x y z
N MET A 1 -48.62 23.92 54.06
CA MET A 1 -47.24 23.47 53.76
C MET A 1 -47.35 22.00 53.34
N TRP A 2 -47.12 21.57 52.11
CA TRP A 2 -46.12 21.97 51.11
C TRP A 2 -46.68 21.74 49.69
N THR A 3 -46.52 22.70 48.80
CA THR A 3 -46.68 22.51 47.34
C THR A 3 -45.39 21.90 46.79
N ALA A 4 -45.49 20.72 46.17
CA ALA A 4 -44.36 20.05 45.54
C ALA A 4 -43.99 20.74 44.21
N THR A 5 -42.85 21.40 44.17
CA THR A 5 -42.24 21.94 42.96
C THR A 5 -41.57 20.79 42.20
N LEU A 6 -42.06 20.50 40.99
CA LEU A 6 -41.39 19.63 40.02
C LEU A 6 -40.12 20.33 39.49
N PRO A 7 -38.92 19.71 39.56
CA PRO A 7 -37.79 20.15 38.77
C PRO A 7 -37.92 19.61 37.35
N HIS A 8 -37.92 20.56 36.41
CA HIS A 8 -37.62 20.43 34.99
C HIS A 8 -36.65 19.27 34.67
N LEU A 9 -37.07 18.37 33.78
CA LEU A 9 -36.20 17.38 33.13
C LEU A 9 -35.10 18.13 32.35
N SER A 10 -33.90 18.21 32.91
CA SER A 10 -32.68 18.37 32.13
C SER A 10 -32.30 17.00 31.57
N SER A 11 -32.51 16.80 30.27
CA SER A 11 -31.92 15.69 29.51
C SER A 11 -30.41 15.60 29.80
N PRO A 12 -29.85 14.41 30.08
CA PRO A 12 -28.41 14.26 30.10
C PRO A 12 -27.95 14.38 28.65
N ASN A 13 -27.37 15.54 28.33
CA ASN A 13 -26.60 15.74 27.12
C ASN A 13 -25.33 14.89 27.29
N SER A 14 -25.40 13.60 26.99
CA SER A 14 -24.25 12.70 26.94
C SER A 14 -23.44 13.00 25.69
N SER A 15 -22.86 14.20 25.67
CA SER A 15 -21.67 14.49 24.89
C SER A 15 -20.60 13.55 25.43
N HIS A 16 -20.34 12.48 24.69
CA HIS A 16 -19.17 11.64 24.94
C HIS A 16 -17.94 12.52 24.75
N GLU A 17 -17.47 13.14 25.83
CA GLU A 17 -16.11 13.65 25.94
C GLU A 17 -15.20 12.45 25.70
N LEU A 18 -14.70 12.36 24.47
CA LEU A 18 -13.53 11.55 24.18
C LEU A 18 -12.41 12.15 25.01
N GLN A 19 -12.23 11.62 26.23
CA GLN A 19 -11.07 11.88 27.04
C GLN A 19 -9.86 11.78 26.12
N GLN A 20 -9.13 12.88 26.02
CA GLN A 20 -7.96 13.03 25.19
C GLN A 20 -6.84 12.20 25.82
N GLN A 21 -7.01 10.87 25.78
CA GLN A 21 -6.04 9.92 26.24
C GLN A 21 -4.86 10.02 25.28
N HIS A 22 -3.70 10.40 25.82
CA HIS A 22 -2.45 10.45 25.08
C HIS A 22 -2.24 9.10 24.39
N VAL A 23 -2.41 9.08 23.06
CA VAL A 23 -2.21 7.86 22.27
C VAL A 23 -0.70 7.67 22.12
N ASP A 24 -0.15 6.71 22.86
CA ASP A 24 1.26 6.37 22.76
C ASP A 24 1.61 5.96 21.33
N THR A 25 2.48 6.74 20.72
CA THR A 25 2.91 6.50 19.35
C THR A 25 3.97 5.41 19.33
N VAL A 26 3.59 4.21 18.87
CA VAL A 26 4.50 3.07 18.76
C VAL A 26 5.29 3.15 17.46
N LYS A 27 6.63 3.08 17.55
CA LYS A 27 7.54 3.16 16.38
C LYS A 27 7.30 2.06 15.34
N SER A 28 6.89 0.86 15.76
CA SER A 28 6.48 -0.22 14.88
C SER A 28 5.62 -1.24 15.63
N PHE A 29 4.61 -1.82 14.97
CA PHE A 29 3.78 -2.86 15.57
C PHE A 29 3.57 -4.04 14.61
N ARG A 30 3.28 -5.21 15.18
CA ARG A 30 2.96 -6.41 14.42
C ARG A 30 1.45 -6.52 14.26
N PHE A 31 1.00 -6.63 13.01
CA PHE A 31 -0.40 -6.83 12.68
C PHE A 31 -0.52 -7.97 11.67
N LEU A 32 -1.32 -8.99 11.99
CA LEU A 32 -1.55 -10.16 11.13
C LEU A 32 -0.25 -10.81 10.62
N GLY A 33 0.79 -10.83 11.47
CA GLY A 33 2.09 -11.41 11.13
C GLY A 33 3.01 -10.54 10.26
N SER A 34 2.57 -9.35 9.82
CA SER A 34 3.39 -8.35 9.14
C SER A 34 3.76 -7.19 10.08
N ILE A 35 4.96 -6.63 9.93
CA ILE A 35 5.42 -5.50 10.76
C ILE A 35 5.12 -4.20 10.02
N ARG A 36 4.34 -3.30 10.63
CA ARG A 36 4.08 -1.96 10.12
C ARG A 36 4.89 -0.95 10.92
N SER A 37 5.76 -0.20 10.25
CA SER A 37 6.49 0.92 10.84
C SER A 37 5.65 2.19 10.84
N GLN A 38 5.94 3.11 11.78
CA GLN A 38 5.32 4.44 11.84
C GLN A 38 5.51 5.22 10.54
N ASP A 39 6.69 5.13 9.93
CA ASP A 39 7.02 5.73 8.63
C ASP A 39 6.32 5.06 7.43
N LEU A 40 5.42 4.09 7.67
CA LEU A 40 4.82 3.21 6.66
C LEU A 40 5.85 2.42 5.82
N LYS A 41 7.11 2.42 6.23
CA LYS A 41 8.19 1.65 5.62
C LYS A 41 8.00 0.16 5.93
N TRP A 42 8.22 -0.67 4.91
CA TRP A 42 8.14 -2.13 5.00
C TRP A 42 9.49 -2.79 5.30
N GLU A 43 10.55 -2.02 5.53
CA GLU A 43 11.91 -2.53 5.72
C GLU A 43 12.02 -3.52 6.89
N LEU A 44 11.38 -3.23 8.03
CA LEU A 44 11.37 -4.13 9.19
C LEU A 44 10.69 -5.47 8.86
N ASN A 45 9.55 -5.40 8.15
CA ASN A 45 8.84 -6.58 7.68
C ASN A 45 9.70 -7.40 6.71
N ILE A 46 10.27 -6.75 5.70
CA ILE A 46 11.11 -7.39 4.69
C ILE A 46 12.36 -7.99 5.32
N SER A 47 12.97 -7.32 6.28
CA SER A 47 14.11 -7.84 7.02
C SER A 47 13.73 -9.08 7.84
N SER A 48 12.54 -9.10 8.46
CA SER A 48 12.02 -10.29 9.14
C SER A 48 11.79 -11.45 8.17
N ILE A 49 11.15 -11.20 7.02
CA ILE A 49 10.92 -12.18 5.95
C ILE A 49 12.26 -12.73 5.44
N THR A 50 13.22 -11.85 5.18
CA THR A 50 14.56 -12.19 4.68
C THR A 50 15.26 -13.13 5.66
N LYS A 51 15.30 -12.79 6.96
CA LYS A 51 15.93 -13.62 7.99
C LYS A 51 15.31 -15.02 8.05
N LYS A 52 13.97 -15.10 8.06
CA LYS A 52 13.24 -16.38 8.07
C LYS A 52 13.54 -17.21 6.82
N ALA A 53 13.48 -16.60 5.64
CA ALA A 53 13.76 -17.29 4.38
C ALA A 53 15.22 -17.79 4.31
N GLN A 54 16.18 -17.01 4.81
CA GLN A 54 17.59 -17.42 4.90
C GLN A 54 17.81 -18.61 5.83
N GLN A 55 17.09 -18.68 6.97
CA GLN A 55 17.11 -19.85 7.83
C GLN A 55 16.57 -21.09 7.10
N ARG A 56 15.51 -20.94 6.30
CA ARG A 56 14.97 -22.06 5.49
C ARG A 56 15.89 -22.47 4.34
N MET A 57 16.64 -21.54 3.78
CA MET A 57 17.67 -21.83 2.78
C MET A 57 18.79 -22.73 3.31
N TYR A 58 19.08 -22.70 4.61
CA TYR A 58 20.02 -23.64 5.22
C TYR A 58 19.53 -25.08 5.03
N PHE A 59 18.26 -25.35 5.33
CA PHE A 59 17.67 -26.68 5.14
C PHE A 59 17.62 -27.09 3.67
N LEU A 60 17.29 -26.16 2.75
CA LEU A 60 17.33 -26.45 1.31
C LEU A 60 18.74 -26.90 0.88
N ARG A 61 19.79 -26.23 1.36
CA ARG A 61 21.18 -26.63 1.07
C ARG A 61 21.53 -27.99 1.65
N GLN A 62 21.06 -28.30 2.86
CA GLN A 62 21.29 -29.62 3.47
C GLN A 62 20.57 -30.72 2.69
N LEU A 63 19.32 -30.50 2.29
CA LEU A 63 18.56 -31.43 1.46
C LEU A 63 19.24 -31.70 0.12
N ASN A 64 19.86 -30.68 -0.49
CA ASN A 64 20.60 -30.85 -1.73
C ASN A 64 21.79 -31.81 -1.60
N LYS A 65 22.43 -31.90 -0.42
CA LYS A 65 23.56 -32.82 -0.20
C LYS A 65 23.16 -34.30 -0.23
N PHE A 66 21.89 -34.60 0.04
CA PHE A 66 21.35 -35.95 -0.05
C PHE A 66 20.94 -36.34 -1.48
N ASN A 67 21.27 -35.53 -2.49
CA ASN A 67 20.98 -35.77 -3.91
C ASN A 67 19.49 -36.08 -4.18
N LEU A 68 18.59 -35.38 -3.48
CA LEU A 68 17.17 -35.54 -3.69
C LEU A 68 16.76 -35.15 -5.11
N PRO A 69 15.70 -35.77 -5.67
CA PRO A 69 15.18 -35.38 -6.97
C PRO A 69 14.83 -33.89 -7.02
N LYS A 70 15.15 -33.23 -8.15
CA LYS A 70 14.87 -31.80 -8.35
C LYS A 70 13.40 -31.44 -8.10
N THR A 71 12.47 -32.32 -8.45
CA THR A 71 11.03 -32.13 -8.19
C THR A 71 10.73 -31.97 -6.71
N MET A 72 11.34 -32.79 -5.85
CA MET A 72 11.19 -32.70 -4.40
C MET A 72 11.81 -31.42 -3.85
N MET A 73 12.98 -31.02 -4.37
CA MET A 73 13.65 -29.77 -4.01
C MET A 73 12.80 -28.54 -4.37
N VAL A 74 12.19 -28.52 -5.56
CA VAL A 74 11.26 -27.45 -5.98
C VAL A 74 10.01 -27.43 -5.10
N ASN A 75 9.45 -28.59 -4.76
CA ASN A 75 8.29 -28.68 -3.88
C ASN A 75 8.62 -28.14 -2.47
N PHE A 76 9.78 -28.48 -1.93
CA PHE A 76 10.25 -27.93 -0.66
C PHE A 76 10.40 -26.40 -0.72
N TYR A 77 11.01 -25.87 -1.79
CA TYR A 77 11.11 -24.43 -2.00
C TYR A 77 9.73 -23.76 -2.02
N ARG A 78 8.79 -24.28 -2.82
CA ARG A 78 7.43 -23.75 -2.95
C ARG A 78 6.67 -23.78 -1.62
N ALA A 79 6.80 -24.88 -0.87
CA ALA A 79 6.08 -25.08 0.39
C ALA A 79 6.62 -24.19 1.51
N ILE A 80 7.94 -24.02 1.60
CA ILE A 80 8.58 -23.43 2.79
C ILE A 80 9.13 -22.03 2.52
N ILE A 81 9.89 -21.84 1.44
CA ILE A 81 10.58 -20.57 1.18
C ILE A 81 9.65 -19.61 0.43
N GLU A 82 9.03 -20.07 -0.65
CA GLU A 82 8.08 -19.26 -1.43
C GLU A 82 6.88 -18.85 -0.56
N SER A 83 6.39 -19.70 0.34
CA SER A 83 5.30 -19.37 1.26
C SER A 83 5.65 -18.22 2.21
N ILE A 84 6.89 -18.19 2.72
CA ILE A 84 7.41 -17.08 3.53
C ILE A 84 7.52 -15.80 2.69
N LEU A 85 8.09 -15.90 1.49
CA LEU A 85 8.23 -14.77 0.56
C LEU A 85 6.88 -14.22 0.10
N CYS A 86 5.87 -15.08 -0.07
CA CYS A 86 4.54 -14.68 -0.52
C CYS A 86 3.62 -14.24 0.63
N SER A 87 4.07 -14.33 1.89
CA SER A 87 3.28 -13.91 3.04
C SER A 87 2.97 -12.42 2.96
N SER A 88 1.68 -12.09 2.83
CA SER A 88 1.18 -10.73 2.65
C SER A 88 1.84 -9.93 1.50
N ILE A 89 2.40 -10.61 0.49
CA ILE A 89 3.16 -9.96 -0.60
C ILE A 89 2.37 -8.87 -1.34
N THR A 90 1.05 -9.06 -1.47
CA THR A 90 0.15 -8.09 -2.11
C THR A 90 0.06 -6.76 -1.35
N VAL A 91 0.41 -6.76 -0.06
CA VAL A 91 0.30 -5.58 0.82
C VAL A 91 1.60 -4.76 0.78
N TRP A 92 2.76 -5.41 0.83
CA TRP A 92 4.03 -4.71 1.00
C TRP A 92 4.86 -4.55 -0.27
N TYR A 93 4.67 -5.38 -1.31
CA TYR A 93 5.55 -5.38 -2.49
C TYR A 93 5.51 -4.07 -3.29
N ALA A 94 4.32 -3.49 -3.47
CA ALA A 94 4.18 -2.23 -4.20
C ALA A 94 4.85 -1.05 -3.46
N ALA A 95 4.84 -1.09 -2.13
CA ALA A 95 5.37 -0.05 -1.26
C ALA A 95 6.83 -0.29 -0.81
N SER A 96 7.48 -1.36 -1.28
CA SER A 96 8.87 -1.66 -0.91
C SER A 96 9.88 -1.03 -1.87
N THR A 97 11.04 -0.65 -1.35
CA THR A 97 12.14 -0.06 -2.13
C THR A 97 12.75 -1.04 -3.13
N ALA A 98 13.43 -0.54 -4.17
CA ALA A 98 14.16 -1.38 -5.12
C ALA A 98 15.27 -2.21 -4.44
N LYS A 99 15.94 -1.62 -3.43
CA LYS A 99 16.94 -2.30 -2.61
C LYS A 99 16.35 -3.52 -1.91
N ASP A 100 15.18 -3.38 -1.31
CA ASP A 100 14.50 -4.46 -0.61
C ASP A 100 14.03 -5.57 -1.56
N LYS A 101 13.47 -5.20 -2.71
CA LYS A 101 13.12 -6.16 -3.78
C LYS A 101 14.35 -6.95 -4.23
N GLY A 102 15.49 -6.28 -4.40
CA GLY A 102 16.76 -6.91 -4.73
C GLY A 102 17.25 -7.90 -3.67
N ARG A 103 17.14 -7.56 -2.38
CA ARG A 103 17.49 -8.46 -1.26
C ARG A 103 16.68 -9.75 -1.29
N LEU A 104 15.37 -9.65 -1.50
CA LEU A 104 14.48 -10.81 -1.59
C LEU A 104 14.72 -11.63 -2.87
N GLN A 105 14.96 -10.97 -4.01
CA GLN A 105 15.30 -11.64 -5.26
C GLN A 105 16.58 -12.47 -5.14
N ARG A 106 17.58 -12.02 -4.37
CA ARG A 106 18.82 -12.79 -4.12
C ARG A 106 18.54 -14.14 -3.45
N ILE A 107 17.54 -14.23 -2.56
CA ILE A 107 17.15 -15.51 -1.95
C ILE A 107 16.65 -16.48 -3.01
N ILE A 108 15.79 -16.01 -3.92
CA ILE A 108 15.27 -16.81 -5.04
C ILE A 108 16.44 -17.28 -5.91
N ARG A 109 17.34 -16.37 -6.28
CA ARG A 109 18.53 -16.68 -7.09
C ARG A 109 19.46 -17.69 -6.40
N SER A 110 19.60 -17.61 -5.08
CA SER A 110 20.34 -18.62 -4.31
C SER A 110 19.65 -19.99 -4.33
N ALA A 111 18.31 -20.02 -4.26
CA ALA A 111 17.56 -21.28 -4.37
C ALA A 111 17.69 -21.89 -5.78
N GLU A 112 17.60 -21.08 -6.84
CA GLU A 112 17.82 -21.53 -8.22
C GLU A 112 19.19 -22.19 -8.39
N LYS A 113 20.25 -21.58 -7.82
CA LYS A 113 21.60 -22.16 -7.87
C LYS A 113 21.71 -23.49 -7.13
N VAL A 114 21.02 -23.64 -6.00
CA VAL A 114 21.06 -24.89 -5.22
C VAL A 114 20.29 -25.99 -5.94
N ILE A 115 19.12 -25.68 -6.51
CA ILE A 115 18.26 -26.69 -7.16
C ILE A 115 18.72 -26.99 -8.60
N GLY A 116 19.35 -26.02 -9.27
CA GLY A 116 19.73 -26.11 -10.68
C GLY A 116 18.51 -26.08 -11.62
N CYS A 117 17.52 -25.23 -11.30
CA CYS A 117 16.36 -24.96 -12.14
C CYS A 117 15.93 -23.49 -12.04
N ASN A 118 15.20 -23.00 -13.04
CA ASN A 118 14.62 -21.66 -13.02
C ASN A 118 13.44 -21.60 -12.04
N LEU A 119 13.38 -20.54 -11.23
CA LEU A 119 12.30 -20.27 -10.30
C LEU A 119 11.60 -18.96 -10.71
N PRO A 120 10.30 -18.79 -10.40
CA PRO A 120 9.60 -17.54 -10.68
C PRO A 120 10.27 -16.37 -9.96
N SER A 121 10.39 -15.22 -10.65
CA SER A 121 10.94 -14.03 -10.03
C SER A 121 10.03 -13.50 -8.92
N LEU A 122 10.56 -12.65 -8.04
CA LEU A 122 9.76 -12.00 -7.01
C LEU A 122 8.60 -11.19 -7.60
N GLN A 123 8.80 -10.60 -8.77
CA GLN A 123 7.74 -9.88 -9.50
C GLN A 123 6.68 -10.83 -10.02
N ASP A 124 7.06 -11.99 -10.56
CA ASP A 124 6.11 -12.99 -11.04
C ASP A 124 5.28 -13.55 -9.89
N LEU A 125 5.92 -13.82 -8.74
CA LEU A 125 5.24 -14.24 -7.52
C LEU A 125 4.22 -13.18 -7.07
N PHE A 126 4.59 -11.90 -7.06
CA PHE A 126 3.67 -10.82 -6.75
C PHE A 126 2.49 -10.77 -7.73
N THR A 127 2.76 -10.79 -9.03
CA THR A 127 1.73 -10.75 -10.08
C THR A 127 0.77 -11.94 -9.96
N LEU A 128 1.31 -13.15 -9.81
CA LEU A 128 0.53 -14.39 -9.68
C LEU A 128 -0.37 -14.35 -8.43
N ARG A 129 0.16 -13.92 -7.29
CA ARG A 129 -0.59 -13.84 -6.02
C ARG A 129 -1.67 -12.75 -6.08
N THR A 130 -1.36 -11.62 -6.71
CA THR A 130 -2.31 -10.52 -6.92
C THR A 130 -3.45 -10.96 -7.82
N LEU A 131 -3.16 -11.59 -8.95
CA LEU A 131 -4.16 -12.15 -9.85
C LEU A 131 -5.02 -13.21 -9.17
N LYS A 132 -4.41 -14.14 -8.43
CA LYS A 132 -5.16 -15.16 -7.67
C LYS A 132 -6.06 -14.55 -6.61
N ARG A 133 -5.65 -13.44 -5.97
CA ARG A 133 -6.51 -12.71 -5.02
C ARG A 133 -7.64 -11.99 -5.76
N ALA A 134 -7.35 -11.27 -6.84
CA ALA A 134 -8.34 -10.57 -7.64
C ALA A 134 -9.42 -11.52 -8.18
N ARG A 135 -9.04 -12.68 -8.73
CA ARG A 135 -9.99 -13.71 -9.20
C ARG A 135 -10.92 -14.20 -8.09
N ARG A 136 -10.40 -14.40 -6.87
CA ARG A 136 -11.24 -14.78 -5.71
C ARG A 136 -12.22 -13.68 -5.31
N ILE A 137 -11.81 -12.42 -5.41
CA ILE A 137 -12.69 -11.27 -5.12
C ILE A 137 -13.79 -11.17 -6.16
N VAL A 138 -13.47 -11.34 -7.45
CA VAL A 138 -14.47 -11.29 -8.54
C VAL A 138 -15.46 -12.45 -8.43
N ALA A 139 -14.98 -13.64 -8.08
CA ALA A 139 -15.79 -14.85 -7.96
C ALA A 139 -16.72 -14.87 -6.74
N ASP A 140 -16.55 -13.96 -5.76
CA ASP A 140 -17.35 -13.89 -4.54
C ASP A 140 -18.32 -12.70 -4.58
N PRO A 141 -19.63 -12.95 -4.78
CA PRO A 141 -20.64 -11.89 -4.82
C PRO A 141 -20.80 -11.10 -3.51
N ALA A 142 -20.44 -11.69 -2.37
CA ALA A 142 -20.56 -11.05 -1.07
C ALA A 142 -19.31 -10.20 -0.73
N HIS A 143 -18.27 -10.25 -1.55
CA HIS A 143 -17.02 -9.58 -1.23
C HIS A 143 -17.15 -8.05 -1.37
N PRO A 144 -16.78 -7.26 -0.35
CA PRO A 144 -16.96 -5.79 -0.37
C PRO A 144 -16.18 -5.09 -1.49
N GLY A 145 -15.07 -5.70 -1.92
CA GLY A 145 -14.25 -5.23 -3.03
C GLY A 145 -14.67 -5.70 -4.43
N GLN A 146 -15.70 -6.54 -4.58
CA GLN A 146 -16.10 -7.07 -5.89
C GLN A 146 -16.48 -5.94 -6.85
N LYS A 147 -17.32 -5.00 -6.38
CA LYS A 147 -17.75 -3.82 -7.14
C LYS A 147 -16.58 -2.96 -7.66
N LEU A 148 -15.42 -2.99 -6.98
CA LEU A 148 -14.24 -2.23 -7.41
C LEU A 148 -13.50 -2.87 -8.58
N LEU A 149 -13.66 -4.19 -8.78
CA LEU A 149 -13.02 -4.94 -9.85
C LEU A 149 -13.92 -5.08 -11.09
N GLU A 150 -15.10 -4.47 -11.08
CA GLU A 150 -15.93 -4.31 -12.27
C GLU A 150 -15.33 -3.26 -13.21
N THR A 151 -15.33 -3.56 -14.51
CA THR A 151 -15.01 -2.60 -15.56
C THR A 151 -16.16 -1.62 -15.75
N LEU A 152 -15.84 -0.38 -16.05
CA LEU A 152 -16.79 0.61 -16.55
C LEU A 152 -17.35 0.17 -17.91
N PRO A 153 -18.50 0.70 -18.37
CA PRO A 153 -19.11 0.33 -19.65
C PRO A 153 -18.17 0.48 -20.86
N SER A 154 -17.16 1.35 -20.77
CA SER A 154 -16.12 1.49 -21.80
C SER A 154 -15.12 0.32 -21.87
N GLY A 155 -15.17 -0.63 -20.94
CA GLY A 155 -14.29 -1.80 -20.85
C GLY A 155 -12.83 -1.52 -20.47
N ARG A 156 -12.40 -0.24 -20.48
CA ARG A 156 -10.97 0.13 -20.33
C ARG A 156 -10.51 0.40 -18.90
N ARG A 157 -11.42 0.71 -17.98
CA ARG A 157 -11.08 1.19 -16.63
C ARG A 157 -11.91 0.46 -15.58
N LEU A 158 -11.29 0.13 -14.46
CA LEU A 158 -11.97 -0.37 -13.25
C LEU A 158 -12.62 0.78 -12.47
N ARG A 159 -13.55 0.47 -11.57
CA ARG A 159 -14.16 1.48 -10.70
C ARG A 159 -13.14 2.04 -9.71
N SER A 160 -13.13 3.37 -9.54
CA SER A 160 -12.26 4.03 -8.55
C SER A 160 -12.84 3.92 -7.14
N ILE A 161 -11.95 3.85 -6.16
CA ILE A 161 -12.33 3.99 -4.75
C ILE A 161 -12.73 5.45 -4.53
N ARG A 162 -13.97 5.69 -4.11
CA ARG A 162 -14.47 7.04 -3.81
C ARG A 162 -13.87 7.53 -2.48
N THR A 163 -12.87 8.39 -2.55
CA THR A 163 -12.33 9.12 -1.39
C THR A 163 -13.13 10.41 -1.17
N LYS A 164 -13.79 10.54 -0.01
CA LYS A 164 -14.47 11.77 0.41
C LYS A 164 -13.43 12.78 0.92
N THR A 165 -12.66 13.41 0.03
CA THR A 165 -11.65 14.41 0.43
C THR A 165 -12.21 15.84 0.57
N SER A 166 -13.51 16.06 0.39
CA SER A 166 -14.12 17.41 0.47
C SER A 166 -14.26 17.98 1.88
N ILE A 167 -14.34 17.14 2.93
CA ILE A 167 -14.63 17.61 4.29
C ILE A 167 -13.39 18.21 4.98
N ARG A 168 -12.17 17.95 4.49
CA ARG A 168 -10.92 18.43 5.14
C ARG A 168 -10.21 19.58 4.42
N LEU A 169 -10.61 19.93 3.19
CA LEU A 169 -9.98 21.03 2.44
C LEU A 169 -10.63 22.40 2.70
N SER A 170 -11.86 22.44 3.22
CA SER A 170 -12.54 23.69 3.60
C SER A 170 -11.87 24.41 4.79
N SER A 171 -11.10 23.68 5.61
CA SER A 171 -10.33 24.27 6.73
C SER A 171 -9.01 24.93 6.28
N TRP A 172 -8.42 24.49 5.16
CA TRP A 172 -7.14 25.03 4.68
C TRP A 172 -7.31 26.25 3.77
N ARG A 173 -8.48 26.36 3.12
CA ARG A 173 -8.76 27.43 2.15
C ARG A 173 -9.20 28.76 2.79
N LYS A 174 -9.34 28.84 4.12
CA LYS A 174 -9.70 30.07 4.85
C LYS A 174 -8.51 30.87 5.40
N GLY A 175 -7.26 30.41 5.21
CA GLY A 175 -6.08 31.03 5.82
C GLY A 175 -5.21 31.90 4.91
N PHE A 176 -5.53 32.05 3.62
CA PHE A 176 -4.73 32.85 2.69
C PHE A 176 -5.63 33.75 1.85
N GLN A 177 -5.88 34.95 2.35
CA GLN A 177 -6.22 36.09 1.50
C GLN A 177 -4.92 36.86 1.24
N PRO A 178 -4.42 36.95 -0.01
CA PRO A 178 -3.37 37.90 -0.32
C PRO A 178 -3.98 39.30 -0.21
N THR A 179 -3.54 40.09 0.76
CA THR A 179 -3.83 41.52 0.82
C THR A 179 -3.24 42.18 -0.41
N THR A 180 -4.09 42.79 -1.23
CA THR A 180 -3.72 43.65 -2.35
C THR A 180 -3.02 44.92 -1.85
N PRO A 181 -1.93 45.36 -2.48
CA PRO A 181 -1.58 46.78 -2.52
C PRO A 181 -2.17 47.45 -3.76
N ARG A 182 -2.77 48.63 -3.55
CA ARG A 182 -3.31 49.55 -4.55
C ARG A 182 -2.24 50.00 -5.58
N GLU A 183 -2.63 49.89 -6.85
CA GLU A 183 -2.42 50.77 -8.02
C GLU A 183 -1.17 51.65 -8.13
N PHE A 184 -0.40 51.47 -9.21
CA PHE A 184 -0.36 52.30 -10.45
C PHE A 184 0.86 51.81 -11.24
N GLY A 185 0.69 51.13 -12.38
CA GLY A 185 0.52 51.76 -13.68
C GLY A 185 1.77 51.48 -14.50
N GLU A 186 1.69 50.59 -15.49
CA GLU A 186 2.37 50.75 -16.78
C GLU A 186 2.07 49.58 -17.71
N THR A 187 1.61 49.97 -18.89
CA THR A 187 1.14 49.15 -19.99
C THR A 187 2.32 48.61 -20.81
N TRP A 188 2.36 47.31 -21.08
CA TRP A 188 3.03 46.82 -22.29
C TRP A 188 2.13 45.85 -23.05
N LYS A 189 1.66 46.34 -24.20
CA LYS A 189 0.82 45.65 -25.16
C LYS A 189 1.60 44.50 -25.81
N TYR A 190 0.92 43.37 -25.93
CA TYR A 190 1.33 42.22 -26.71
C TYR A 190 1.17 42.54 -28.20
N SER A 191 2.24 42.42 -28.99
CA SER A 191 2.14 42.37 -30.45
C SER A 191 2.88 41.12 -30.93
N ARG A 192 2.12 40.13 -31.39
CA ARG A 192 2.57 39.04 -32.23
C ARG A 192 1.71 39.11 -33.48
N THR A 193 2.33 39.22 -34.66
CA THR A 193 2.27 38.23 -35.76
C THR A 193 2.78 38.83 -37.07
N THR A 194 3.48 37.96 -37.84
CA THR A 194 3.51 37.85 -39.32
C THR A 194 4.04 39.06 -40.09
N GLY A 195 5.01 38.97 -41.00
CA GLY A 195 5.29 37.97 -42.03
C GLY A 195 5.66 38.75 -43.30
N ASP A 196 6.43 38.13 -44.19
CA ASP A 196 6.75 38.55 -45.58
C ASP A 196 7.85 39.61 -45.83
N HIS A 197 9.03 39.08 -46.17
CA HIS A 197 9.91 39.27 -47.35
C HIS A 197 9.96 40.58 -48.22
N PRO A 198 11.01 40.78 -49.05
CA PRO A 198 11.79 42.02 -49.25
C PRO A 198 11.41 42.73 -50.59
N PRO A 199 12.13 43.73 -51.18
CA PRO A 199 13.56 43.80 -51.61
C PRO A 199 14.22 45.15 -51.20
N HIS A 200 15.49 45.51 -51.42
CA HIS A 200 16.52 45.27 -52.43
C HIS A 200 17.92 45.28 -51.78
#